data_AF-A0A8T2QGE6-F1
#
_entry.id   AF-A0A8T2QGE6-F1
#
_cell.length_a   1.000
_cell.length_b   1.000
_cell.length_c   1.000
_cell.angle_alpha   90.00
_cell.angle_beta   90.00
_cell.angle_gamma   90.00
#
_symmetry.space_group_name_H-M   'P 1'
#
loop_
_entity.id
_entity.type
_entity.pdbx_description
1 polymer ?
#
loop_
_entity_poly.entity_id
_entity_poly.type
_entity_poly.pdbx_seq_one_letter_code
_entity_poly.pdbx_strand_id
1 'polypeptide(L)'
;MDVFHVTDQLGKKVEDESMIEYIQQALGAKQPGPNSEVQTCLGRLVGMQSMSEHTVIELIGADRPGLLSEIFAVLTNHNCNIVAAEAWTHNTRAASVVYVTDHDTLGPINDNQKLTVMKEQLQNVLRGAEDCRGVKTNFSLGLTHKDRRLHQIMFADRDYEGFSDCSVDSKLNISIDNCVEKGYSVVNIRCLDRPKLLYDIVCTITDMQYVVSHGTIDSDGPFANQEYYIRHMDGCTLDTEGEKQRVIKCLEAAIKRRSPQGIRLELCTTDRVGLLSEITRVFRENGLSIANAGVTTQGEKAVNSFYVTNMSGGPVDMRIIEAVRNEIGKQILSVKDGAPKSKEPSYSLSTLKSALSLGTLLRFQWDRLSNVSLIK
;
A
#
# COMPACT_ATOMS: atom_id res chain seq x y z
N MET A 1 25.17 2.02 -12.68
CA MET A 1 24.91 3.40 -12.22
C MET A 1 23.40 3.54 -12.25
N ASP A 2 22.78 3.78 -11.10
CA ASP A 2 21.32 3.90 -11.01
C ASP A 2 20.94 5.35 -11.29
N VAL A 3 19.91 5.57 -12.10
CA VAL A 3 19.46 6.89 -12.51
C VAL A 3 17.97 7.00 -12.19
N PHE A 4 17.61 8.01 -11.39
CA PHE A 4 16.23 8.27 -10.99
C PHE A 4 15.80 9.65 -11.50
N HIS A 5 14.67 9.69 -12.20
CA HIS A 5 13.99 10.92 -12.58
C HIS A 5 12.77 11.11 -11.68
N VAL A 6 12.88 11.97 -10.67
CA VAL A 6 11.85 12.12 -9.63
C VAL A 6 10.95 13.32 -9.90
N THR A 7 9.64 13.11 -9.80
CA THR A 7 8.61 14.14 -9.92
C THR A 7 7.80 14.26 -8.62
N ASP A 8 7.17 15.41 -8.40
CA ASP A 8 6.26 15.68 -7.29
C ASP A 8 4.85 15.12 -7.55
N GLN A 9 3.92 15.33 -6.60
CA GLN A 9 2.53 14.87 -6.71
C GLN A 9 1.73 15.55 -7.85
N LEU A 10 2.27 16.62 -8.44
CA LEU A 10 1.71 17.35 -9.57
C LEU A 10 2.39 16.97 -10.90
N GLY A 11 3.34 16.04 -10.88
CA GLY A 11 4.10 15.59 -12.04
C GLY A 11 5.23 16.54 -12.45
N LYS A 12 5.60 17.52 -11.63
CA LYS A 12 6.73 18.41 -11.90
C LYS A 12 8.02 17.80 -11.37
N LYS A 13 9.13 18.03 -12.08
CA LYS A 13 10.44 17.59 -11.63
C LYS A 13 10.73 18.16 -10.23
N VAL A 14 11.25 17.32 -9.34
CA VAL A 14 11.69 17.78 -8.02
C VAL A 14 12.96 18.61 -8.20
N GLU A 15 12.88 19.89 -7.85
CA GLU A 15 13.99 20.85 -7.91
C GLU A 15 14.44 21.33 -6.52
N ASP A 16 13.69 20.99 -5.46
CA ASP A 16 14.01 21.36 -4.09
C ASP A 16 15.27 20.62 -3.60
N GLU A 17 16.35 21.37 -3.39
CA GLU A 17 17.63 20.85 -2.94
C GLU A 17 17.52 20.11 -1.61
N SER A 18 16.67 20.56 -0.68
CA SER A 18 16.53 19.92 0.63
C SER A 18 15.91 18.51 0.52
N MET A 19 14.91 18.36 -0.34
CA MET A 19 14.32 17.05 -0.65
C MET A 19 15.30 16.16 -1.41
N ILE A 20 16.06 16.72 -2.35
CA ILE A 20 17.10 15.97 -3.09
C ILE A 20 18.18 15.47 -2.12
N GLU A 21 18.64 16.31 -1.20
CA GLU A 21 19.62 15.93 -0.19
C GLU A 21 19.09 14.85 0.75
N TYR A 22 17.84 14.97 1.20
CA TYR A 22 17.18 13.95 1.99
C TYR A 22 17.13 12.60 1.25
N ILE A 23 16.74 12.60 -0.02
CA ILE A 23 16.70 11.38 -0.85
C ILE A 23 18.11 10.79 -1.00
N GLN A 24 19.12 11.62 -1.28
CA GLN A 24 20.51 11.17 -1.40
C GLN A 24 21.03 10.55 -0.10
N GLN A 25 20.72 11.15 1.04
CA GLN A 25 21.05 10.59 2.35
C GLN A 25 20.34 9.25 2.56
N ALA A 26 19.03 9.19 2.31
CA ALA A 26 18.23 7.98 2.45
C ALA A 26 18.63 6.84 1.49
N LEU A 27 19.23 7.15 0.33
CA LEU A 27 19.78 6.15 -0.59
C LEU A 27 21.23 5.78 -0.26
N GLY A 28 21.84 6.40 0.75
CA GLY A 28 23.22 6.15 1.16
C GLY A 28 24.29 6.74 0.22
N ALA A 29 23.93 7.71 -0.63
CA ALA A 29 24.84 8.33 -1.60
C ALA A 29 25.79 9.37 -0.95
N LYS A 30 25.43 9.91 0.22
CA LYS A 30 26.30 10.73 1.08
C LYS A 30 26.53 9.97 2.40
N GLN A 31 27.77 9.88 2.89
CA GLN A 31 28.04 9.25 4.19
C GLN A 31 27.19 9.94 5.27
N PRO A 32 26.51 9.16 6.13
CA PRO A 32 25.85 9.72 7.31
C PRO A 32 26.85 10.54 8.11
N GLY A 33 26.49 11.78 8.46
CA GLY A 33 26.97 12.32 9.73
C GLY A 33 26.55 11.38 10.87
N PRO A 34 27.15 11.45 12.06
CA PRO A 34 27.00 10.46 13.14
C PRO A 34 25.55 10.17 13.61
N ASN A 35 24.53 10.85 13.07
CA ASN A 35 23.11 10.72 13.43
C ASN A 35 22.16 10.44 12.24
N SER A 36 22.63 10.03 11.04
CA SER A 36 21.73 9.74 9.91
C SER A 36 21.53 8.24 9.70
N GLU A 37 20.44 7.71 10.26
CA GLU A 37 20.09 6.28 10.18
C GLU A 37 19.28 5.99 8.92
N VAL A 38 19.70 4.99 8.15
CA VAL A 38 19.04 4.55 6.90
C VAL A 38 18.87 3.04 6.95
N GLN A 39 17.61 2.60 6.93
CA GLN A 39 17.23 1.20 7.03
C GLN A 39 17.21 0.53 5.64
N THR A 40 18.02 -0.51 5.44
CA THR A 40 17.95 -1.37 4.24
C THR A 40 17.17 -2.66 4.53
N CYS A 41 16.48 -3.15 3.49
CA CYS A 41 15.50 -4.24 3.50
C CYS A 41 16.07 -5.66 3.74
N LEU A 42 17.37 -5.81 4.01
CA LEU A 42 18.07 -7.11 4.07
C LEU A 42 18.64 -7.48 5.44
N GLY A 43 18.17 -6.86 6.53
CA GLY A 43 18.45 -7.34 7.89
C GLY A 43 19.89 -7.11 8.37
N ARG A 44 20.69 -6.26 7.71
CA ARG A 44 21.97 -5.80 8.25
C ARG A 44 21.74 -4.48 9.00
N LEU A 45 21.57 -4.59 10.31
CA LEU A 45 21.50 -3.48 11.26
C LEU A 45 22.78 -2.62 11.16
N VAL A 46 22.64 -1.36 10.76
CA VAL A 46 23.61 -0.31 11.03
C VAL A 46 22.83 0.87 11.60
N GLY A 47 22.99 1.10 12.90
CA GLY A 47 22.49 2.26 13.64
C GLY A 47 20.96 2.31 13.76
N MET A 48 20.42 1.71 14.82
CA MET A 48 19.27 2.26 15.54
C MET A 48 19.17 1.59 16.92
N GLN A 49 19.86 2.19 17.89
CA GLN A 49 19.42 2.13 19.28
C GLN A 49 18.44 3.28 19.51
N SER A 50 17.23 3.15 18.95
CA SER A 50 16.08 3.88 19.47
C SER A 50 15.27 2.86 20.25
N MET A 51 15.12 3.07 21.55
CA MET A 51 14.33 2.21 22.43
C MET A 51 12.92 2.04 21.82
N SER A 52 12.37 0.82 21.84
CA SER A 52 11.00 0.60 21.36
C SER A 52 10.01 1.33 22.27
N GLU A 53 9.58 2.53 21.89
CA GLU A 53 8.64 3.35 22.68
C GLU A 53 7.20 2.83 22.63
N HIS A 54 6.92 1.84 21.77
CA HIS A 54 5.57 1.36 21.50
C HIS A 54 5.51 -0.16 21.47
N THR A 55 4.36 -0.70 21.87
CA THR A 55 3.98 -2.10 21.64
C THR A 55 3.35 -2.22 20.27
N VAL A 56 3.83 -3.15 19.45
CA VAL A 56 3.28 -3.43 18.12
C VAL A 56 2.36 -4.64 18.19
N ILE A 57 1.14 -4.47 17.69
CA ILE A 57 0.12 -5.52 17.58
C ILE A 57 -0.07 -5.85 16.12
N GLU A 58 0.15 -7.12 15.77
CA GLU A 58 -0.07 -7.66 14.43
C GLU A 58 -1.32 -8.53 14.45
N LEU A 59 -2.25 -8.27 13.54
CA LEU A 59 -3.55 -8.91 13.46
C LEU A 59 -3.76 -9.46 12.05
N ILE A 60 -4.26 -10.69 11.94
CA ILE A 60 -4.70 -11.32 10.69
C ILE A 60 -5.89 -12.23 10.97
N GLY A 61 -6.92 -12.14 10.12
CA GLY A 61 -8.14 -12.94 10.23
C GLY A 61 -9.04 -12.80 9.01
N ALA A 62 -10.25 -13.37 9.09
CA ALA A 62 -11.30 -13.14 8.11
C ALA A 62 -11.88 -11.72 8.25
N ASP A 63 -12.00 -11.00 7.14
CA ASP A 63 -12.60 -9.68 7.08
C ASP A 63 -14.13 -9.75 7.24
N ARG A 64 -14.69 -8.73 7.89
CA ARG A 64 -16.14 -8.52 7.99
C ARG A 64 -16.49 -7.07 8.31
N PRO A 65 -17.68 -6.59 7.92
CA PRO A 65 -18.14 -5.26 8.31
C PRO A 65 -18.07 -5.04 9.83
N GLY A 66 -17.43 -3.95 10.24
CA GLY A 66 -17.27 -3.57 11.64
C GLY A 66 -16.07 -4.18 12.37
N LEU A 67 -15.25 -5.03 11.73
CA LEU A 67 -14.09 -5.65 12.36
C LEU A 67 -13.12 -4.63 12.98
N LEU A 68 -12.74 -3.60 12.22
CA LEU A 68 -11.80 -2.58 12.70
C LEU A 68 -12.37 -1.79 13.90
N SER A 69 -13.69 -1.58 13.93
CA SER A 69 -14.37 -0.92 15.05
C SER A 69 -14.28 -1.77 16.32
N GLU A 70 -14.48 -3.08 16.21
CA GLU A 70 -14.37 -3.99 17.36
C GLU A 70 -12.92 -4.09 17.87
N ILE A 71 -11.93 -4.10 16.95
CA ILE A 71 -10.51 -4.06 17.33
C ILE A 71 -10.20 -2.79 18.13
N PHE A 72 -10.60 -1.62 17.62
CA PHE A 72 -10.35 -0.36 18.32
C PHE A 72 -11.12 -0.25 19.64
N ALA A 73 -12.31 -0.83 19.74
CA ALA A 73 -13.04 -0.92 21.00
C ALA A 73 -12.28 -1.75 22.05
N VAL A 74 -11.73 -2.91 21.66
CA VAL A 74 -10.90 -3.73 22.56
C VAL A 74 -9.68 -2.95 23.05
N LEU A 75 -8.95 -2.28 22.14
CA LEU A 75 -7.78 -1.48 22.52
C LEU A 75 -8.16 -0.32 23.46
N THR A 76 -9.28 0.34 23.20
CA THR A 76 -9.81 1.42 24.04
C THR A 76 -10.19 0.92 25.43
N ASN A 77 -10.84 -0.24 25.53
CA ASN A 77 -11.25 -0.83 26.81
C ASN A 77 -10.05 -1.23 27.70
N HIS A 78 -8.89 -1.45 27.08
CA HIS A 78 -7.62 -1.69 27.77
C HIS A 78 -6.81 -0.39 27.98
N ASN A 79 -7.42 0.80 27.84
CA ASN A 79 -6.74 2.09 27.97
C ASN A 79 -5.45 2.15 27.14
N CYS A 80 -5.49 1.66 25.90
CA CYS A 80 -4.37 1.77 24.97
C CYS A 80 -4.55 3.03 24.12
N ASN A 81 -3.50 3.84 24.04
CA ASN A 81 -3.42 4.91 23.07
C ASN A 81 -2.91 4.36 21.73
N ILE A 82 -3.58 4.68 20.63
CA ILE A 82 -3.19 4.22 19.30
C ILE A 82 -2.37 5.32 18.64
N VAL A 83 -1.05 5.13 18.61
CA VAL A 83 -0.11 6.11 18.02
C VAL A 83 -0.16 6.07 16.50
N ALA A 84 -0.28 4.86 15.95
CA ALA A 84 -0.45 4.66 14.53
C ALA A 84 -1.03 3.28 14.21
N ALA A 85 -1.70 3.16 13.07
CA ALA A 85 -2.17 1.88 12.57
C ALA A 85 -2.19 1.87 11.05
N GLU A 86 -2.05 0.69 10.47
CA GLU A 86 -2.31 0.46 9.05
C GLU A 86 -3.10 -0.85 8.92
N ALA A 87 -4.21 -0.84 8.20
CA ALA A 87 -5.09 -1.99 8.03
C ALA A 87 -5.50 -2.18 6.57
N TRP A 88 -5.37 -3.39 6.04
CA TRP A 88 -5.70 -3.75 4.66
C TRP A 88 -6.70 -4.91 4.64
N THR A 89 -7.61 -4.89 3.66
CA THR A 89 -8.45 -6.03 3.35
C THR A 89 -8.26 -6.47 1.90
N HIS A 90 -8.23 -7.78 1.67
CA HIS A 90 -8.11 -8.38 0.34
C HIS A 90 -8.58 -9.84 0.37
N ASN A 91 -9.36 -10.26 -0.62
CA ASN A 91 -9.88 -11.64 -0.75
C ASN A 91 -10.46 -12.19 0.57
N THR A 92 -11.37 -11.42 1.18
CA THR A 92 -12.02 -11.72 2.48
C THR A 92 -11.08 -11.88 3.67
N ARG A 93 -9.81 -11.49 3.54
CA ARG A 93 -8.83 -11.43 4.63
C ARG A 93 -8.58 -10.00 5.05
N ALA A 94 -8.38 -9.79 6.34
CA ALA A 94 -8.02 -8.50 6.92
C ALA A 94 -6.72 -8.63 7.72
N ALA A 95 -5.76 -7.75 7.47
CA ALA A 95 -4.54 -7.63 8.24
C ALA A 95 -4.39 -6.22 8.81
N SER A 96 -3.84 -6.09 10.02
CA SER A 96 -3.57 -4.80 10.63
C SER A 96 -2.27 -4.83 11.45
N VAL A 97 -1.51 -3.74 11.40
CA VAL A 97 -0.36 -3.48 12.26
C VAL A 97 -0.64 -2.20 13.03
N VAL A 98 -0.69 -2.31 14.36
CA VAL A 98 -1.09 -1.21 15.27
C VAL A 98 0.03 -0.95 16.26
N TYR A 99 0.41 0.33 16.40
CA TYR A 99 1.36 0.82 17.39
C TYR A 99 0.56 1.40 18.53
N VAL A 100 0.74 0.82 19.70
CA VAL A 100 0.04 1.25 20.90
C VAL A 100 1.01 1.61 22.02
N THR A 101 0.60 2.58 22.82
CA THR A 101 1.17 2.85 24.13
C THR A 101 0.12 2.65 25.20
N ASP A 102 0.56 2.35 26.40
CA ASP A 102 -0.29 2.37 27.58
C ASP A 102 -0.67 3.82 27.93
N HIS A 103 -1.95 4.09 28.21
CA HIS A 103 -2.41 5.45 28.48
C HIS A 103 -1.82 6.03 29.78
N ASP A 104 -1.64 5.20 30.80
CA ASP A 104 -1.23 5.66 32.13
C ASP A 104 0.28 5.93 32.17
N THR A 105 1.06 5.07 31.51
CA THR A 105 2.54 5.19 31.48
C THR A 105 3.07 5.95 30.28
N LEU A 106 2.25 6.18 29.25
CA LEU A 106 2.61 6.75 27.95
C LEU A 106 3.75 5.99 27.22
N GLY A 107 4.04 4.76 27.65
CA GLY A 107 5.11 3.92 27.13
C GLY A 107 4.61 2.57 26.61
N PRO A 108 5.51 1.62 26.32
CA PRO A 108 5.13 0.29 25.88
C PRO A 108 4.37 -0.45 27.00
N ILE A 109 3.42 -1.30 26.59
CA ILE A 109 2.64 -2.14 27.49
C ILE A 109 3.55 -3.27 27.99
N ASN A 110 3.97 -3.18 29.25
CA ASN A 110 4.82 -4.18 29.90
C ASN A 110 4.03 -5.18 30.77
N ASP A 111 2.74 -4.92 31.00
CA ASP A 111 1.88 -5.81 31.76
C ASP A 111 1.50 -7.04 30.93
N ASN A 112 2.13 -8.18 31.23
CA ASN A 112 1.88 -9.45 30.57
C ASN A 112 0.44 -9.96 30.77
N GLN A 113 -0.18 -9.71 31.92
CA GLN A 113 -1.57 -10.15 32.16
C GLN A 113 -2.53 -9.35 31.26
N LYS A 114 -2.34 -8.04 31.19
CA LYS A 114 -3.06 -7.16 30.27
C LYS A 114 -2.89 -7.61 28.82
N LEU A 115 -1.66 -7.91 28.39
CA LEU A 115 -1.39 -8.41 27.04
C LEU A 115 -2.06 -9.76 26.77
N THR A 116 -2.07 -10.70 27.72
CA THR A 116 -2.73 -12.00 27.57
C THR A 116 -4.25 -11.85 27.41
N VAL A 117 -4.90 -11.08 28.28
CA VAL A 117 -6.35 -10.85 28.20
C VAL A 117 -6.71 -10.13 26.90
N MET A 118 -5.94 -9.11 26.53
CA MET A 118 -6.13 -8.40 25.27
C MET A 118 -5.94 -9.32 24.07
N LYS A 119 -4.93 -10.20 24.10
CA LYS A 119 -4.69 -11.21 23.05
C LYS A 119 -5.90 -12.10 22.84
N GLU A 120 -6.46 -12.64 23.92
CA GLU A 120 -7.62 -13.52 23.87
C GLU A 120 -8.84 -12.79 23.30
N GLN A 121 -9.10 -11.56 23.75
CA GLN A 121 -10.22 -10.75 23.24
C GLN A 121 -10.05 -10.41 21.75
N LEU A 122 -8.86 -10.01 21.32
CA LEU A 122 -8.57 -9.74 19.91
C LEU A 122 -8.69 -11.00 19.06
N GLN A 123 -8.26 -12.16 19.57
CA GLN A 123 -8.43 -13.44 18.89
C GLN A 123 -9.91 -13.81 18.73
N ASN A 124 -10.74 -13.54 19.75
CA ASN A 124 -12.18 -13.77 19.67
C ASN A 124 -12.84 -12.84 18.66
N VAL A 125 -12.43 -11.57 18.61
CA VAL A 125 -12.90 -10.62 17.60
C VAL A 125 -12.46 -11.07 16.19
N LEU A 126 -11.25 -11.57 16.00
CA LEU A 126 -10.80 -11.98 14.68
C LEU A 126 -11.39 -13.32 14.21
N ARG A 127 -11.88 -14.17 15.12
CA ARG A 127 -12.56 -15.43 14.78
C ARG A 127 -13.91 -15.14 14.12
N GLY A 128 -13.93 -15.19 12.79
CA GLY A 128 -15.18 -15.23 12.01
C GLY A 128 -15.90 -16.58 12.16
N ALA A 129 -17.20 -16.61 11.90
CA ALA A 129 -18.03 -17.82 12.02
C ALA A 129 -17.58 -18.98 11.09
N GLU A 130 -16.86 -18.68 10.00
CA GLU A 130 -16.45 -19.66 8.97
C GLU A 130 -14.94 -19.66 8.67
N ASP A 131 -14.09 -19.13 9.56
CA ASP A 131 -12.66 -19.01 9.26
C ASP A 131 -11.91 -20.36 9.37
N CYS A 132 -11.69 -21.01 8.23
CA CYS A 132 -10.88 -22.23 8.11
C CYS A 132 -9.36 -21.97 8.09
N ARG A 133 -8.90 -20.73 7.84
CA ARG A 133 -7.46 -20.40 7.64
C ARG A 133 -6.77 -19.89 8.90
N GLY A 134 -7.55 -19.68 9.97
CA GLY A 134 -7.06 -19.41 11.31
C GLY A 134 -6.65 -17.95 11.54
N VAL A 135 -6.76 -17.55 12.79
CA VAL A 135 -6.50 -16.20 13.28
C VAL A 135 -5.12 -16.13 13.92
N LYS A 136 -4.39 -15.02 13.71
CA LYS A 136 -3.15 -14.76 14.45
C LYS A 136 -3.14 -13.35 15.03
N THR A 137 -2.73 -13.28 16.30
CA THR A 137 -2.47 -12.04 17.04
C THR A 137 -1.10 -12.16 17.66
N ASN A 138 -0.17 -11.30 17.24
CA ASN A 138 1.19 -11.27 17.79
C ASN A 138 1.47 -9.90 18.41
N PHE A 139 2.22 -9.90 19.50
CA PHE A 139 2.74 -8.71 20.14
C PHE A 139 4.25 -8.70 19.98
N SER A 140 4.81 -7.57 19.59
CA SER A 140 6.26 -7.39 19.50
C SER A 140 6.65 -6.01 20.02
N LEU A 141 7.89 -5.89 20.47
CA LEU A 141 8.51 -4.63 20.83
C LEU A 141 9.46 -4.25 19.69
N GLY A 142 9.26 -3.09 19.07
CA GLY A 142 10.17 -2.60 18.03
C GLY A 142 9.53 -1.70 16.96
N LEU A 143 10.40 -1.12 16.14
CA LEU A 143 10.05 -0.36 14.95
C LEU A 143 10.08 -1.27 13.73
N THR A 144 8.95 -1.90 13.43
CA THR A 144 8.73 -2.54 12.12
C THR A 144 8.26 -1.49 11.12
N HIS A 145 8.64 -1.59 9.85
CA HIS A 145 8.02 -0.78 8.81
C HIS A 145 6.61 -1.33 8.52
N LYS A 146 5.55 -0.65 9.01
CA LYS A 146 4.12 -1.04 8.89
C LYS A 146 3.77 -1.70 7.57
N ASP A 147 4.06 -0.95 6.52
CA ASP A 147 3.82 -1.31 5.13
C ASP A 147 4.53 -2.60 4.73
N ARG A 148 5.79 -2.77 5.12
CA ARG A 148 6.57 -3.99 4.82
C ARG A 148 5.98 -5.18 5.56
N ARG A 149 5.62 -4.96 6.82
CA ARG A 149 5.13 -6.03 7.69
C ARG A 149 3.76 -6.54 7.24
N LEU A 150 2.87 -5.66 6.81
CA LEU A 150 1.59 -6.05 6.24
C LEU A 150 1.73 -6.88 4.96
N HIS A 151 2.69 -6.54 4.08
CA HIS A 151 3.00 -7.38 2.91
C HIS A 151 3.37 -8.81 3.33
N GLN A 152 4.24 -8.96 4.31
CA GLN A 152 4.67 -10.26 4.83
C GLN A 152 3.50 -11.04 5.47
N ILE A 153 2.66 -10.36 6.25
CA ILE A 153 1.50 -10.98 6.92
C ILE A 153 0.51 -11.50 5.87
N MET A 154 0.12 -10.66 4.90
CA MET A 154 -0.81 -11.05 3.84
C MET A 154 -0.25 -12.18 2.96
N PHE A 155 1.03 -12.09 2.58
CA PHE A 155 1.69 -13.14 1.80
C PHE A 155 1.73 -14.48 2.56
N ALA A 156 2.12 -14.48 3.83
CA ALA A 156 2.17 -15.69 4.65
C ALA A 156 0.78 -16.32 4.86
N ASP A 157 -0.27 -15.49 4.83
CA ASP A 157 -1.67 -15.90 4.94
C ASP A 157 -2.26 -16.42 3.61
N ARG A 158 -1.54 -16.24 2.50
CA ARG A 158 -1.91 -16.68 1.14
C ARG A 158 -3.24 -16.11 0.65
N ASP A 159 -3.45 -14.83 0.93
CA ASP A 159 -4.58 -14.07 0.39
C ASP A 159 -4.65 -14.10 -1.14
N TYR A 160 -3.52 -14.30 -1.84
CA TYR A 160 -3.45 -14.46 -3.30
C TYR A 160 -4.08 -15.77 -3.84
N GLU A 161 -4.47 -16.73 -2.98
CA GLU A 161 -5.11 -17.99 -3.38
C GLU A 161 -6.66 -17.92 -3.42
N GLY A 162 -7.27 -16.78 -3.08
CA GLY A 162 -8.73 -16.61 -3.06
C GLY A 162 -9.43 -16.76 -4.42
N PHE A 163 -10.73 -17.07 -4.40
CA PHE A 163 -11.58 -17.10 -5.60
C PHE A 163 -11.65 -15.69 -6.18
N SER A 164 -10.91 -15.46 -7.26
CA SER A 164 -11.06 -14.29 -8.12
C SER A 164 -12.39 -14.37 -8.87
N ASP A 165 -13.51 -14.06 -8.21
CA ASP A 165 -14.75 -13.81 -8.92
C ASP A 165 -14.69 -12.41 -9.56
N CYS A 166 -14.65 -12.42 -10.90
CA CYS A 166 -15.24 -11.43 -11.80
C CYS A 166 -14.88 -9.95 -11.59
N SER A 167 -13.66 -9.59 -11.97
CA SER A 167 -13.45 -8.65 -13.09
C SER A 167 -12.00 -8.79 -13.53
N VAL A 168 -11.78 -9.13 -14.80
CA VAL A 168 -10.50 -8.84 -15.43
C VAL A 168 -10.39 -7.33 -15.33
N ASP A 169 -9.63 -6.81 -14.37
CA ASP A 169 -9.32 -5.40 -14.35
C ASP A 169 -8.45 -5.19 -15.59
N SER A 170 -9.09 -4.81 -16.71
CA SER A 170 -8.47 -4.72 -18.03
C SER A 170 -7.27 -3.77 -18.06
N LYS A 171 -7.02 -3.09 -16.94
CA LYS A 171 -5.94 -2.14 -16.70
C LYS A 171 -4.70 -2.80 -16.10
N LEU A 172 -4.79 -3.99 -15.51
CA LEU A 172 -3.65 -4.73 -14.97
C LEU A 172 -3.27 -5.86 -15.92
N ASN A 173 -2.04 -5.81 -16.44
CA ASN A 173 -1.45 -6.87 -17.24
C ASN A 173 -0.09 -7.24 -16.65
N ILE A 174 0.11 -8.52 -16.37
CA ILE A 174 1.38 -9.07 -15.89
C ILE A 174 1.76 -10.25 -16.79
N SER A 175 2.95 -10.19 -17.39
CA SER A 175 3.51 -11.31 -18.14
C SER A 175 4.91 -11.65 -17.63
N ILE A 176 5.28 -12.94 -17.77
CA ILE A 176 6.59 -13.43 -17.37
C ILE A 176 7.24 -14.17 -18.54
N ASP A 177 8.29 -13.58 -19.06
CA ASP A 177 9.05 -14.09 -20.19
C ASP A 177 10.39 -14.65 -19.71
N ASN A 178 10.88 -15.72 -20.35
CA ASN A 178 12.18 -16.30 -19.98
C ASN A 178 13.25 -15.83 -20.95
N CYS A 179 14.26 -15.12 -20.44
CA CYS A 179 15.44 -14.73 -21.18
C CYS A 179 16.53 -15.78 -20.98
N VAL A 180 16.46 -16.85 -21.78
CA VAL A 180 17.37 -18.02 -21.69
C VAL A 180 18.83 -17.62 -21.91
N GLU A 181 19.09 -16.66 -22.81
CA GLU A 181 20.45 -16.22 -23.14
C GLU A 181 21.21 -15.58 -21.98
N LYS A 182 20.48 -14.94 -21.05
CA LYS A 182 21.08 -14.25 -19.89
C LYS A 182 20.77 -14.95 -18.55
N GLY A 183 19.99 -16.04 -18.57
CA GLY A 183 19.59 -16.77 -17.37
C GLY A 183 18.76 -15.91 -16.40
N TYR A 184 17.80 -15.15 -16.94
CA TYR A 184 16.85 -14.35 -16.14
C TYR A 184 15.42 -14.60 -16.60
N SER A 185 14.49 -14.42 -15.67
CA SER A 185 13.07 -14.27 -15.99
C SER A 185 12.72 -12.79 -15.95
N VAL A 186 11.99 -12.32 -16.96
CA VAL A 186 11.59 -10.93 -17.15
C VAL A 186 10.12 -10.82 -16.77
N VAL A 187 9.83 -10.04 -15.72
CA VAL A 187 8.48 -9.75 -15.28
C VAL A 187 8.08 -8.39 -15.84
N ASN A 188 7.07 -8.37 -16.70
CA ASN A 188 6.49 -7.17 -17.27
C ASN A 188 5.17 -6.87 -16.57
N ILE A 189 5.02 -5.65 -16.06
CA ILE A 189 3.84 -5.20 -15.31
C ILE A 189 3.37 -3.89 -15.93
N ARG A 190 2.10 -3.86 -16.35
CA ARG A 190 1.40 -2.64 -16.76
C ARG A 190 0.15 -2.47 -15.90
N CYS A 191 0.05 -1.36 -15.17
CA CYS A 191 -1.09 -1.08 -14.32
C CYS A 191 -1.31 0.42 -14.14
N LEU A 192 -2.37 0.82 -13.42
CA LEU A 192 -2.56 2.22 -13.05
C LEU A 192 -1.42 2.67 -12.13
N ASP A 193 -0.81 3.81 -12.45
CA ASP A 193 0.24 4.38 -11.63
C ASP A 193 -0.35 4.89 -10.31
N ARG A 194 0.40 4.65 -9.23
CA ARG A 194 0.05 5.12 -7.89
C ARG A 194 1.28 5.18 -6.99
N PRO A 195 1.23 6.02 -5.95
CA PRO A 195 2.25 6.02 -4.91
C PRO A 195 2.47 4.61 -4.34
N LYS A 196 3.74 4.31 -4.06
CA LYS A 196 4.22 3.04 -3.48
C LYS A 196 4.04 1.79 -4.36
N LEU A 197 3.67 1.92 -5.64
CA LEU A 197 3.54 0.77 -6.56
C LEU A 197 4.85 -0.02 -6.72
N LEU A 198 5.95 0.68 -7.05
CA LEU A 198 7.31 0.10 -7.11
C LEU A 198 7.65 -0.65 -5.82
N TYR A 199 7.37 -0.02 -4.67
CA TYR A 199 7.63 -0.60 -3.36
C TYR A 199 6.88 -1.93 -3.16
N ASP A 200 5.60 -1.98 -3.51
CA ASP A 200 4.77 -3.18 -3.36
C ASP A 200 5.26 -4.34 -4.25
N ILE A 201 5.63 -4.03 -5.49
CA ILE A 201 6.16 -5.01 -6.45
C ILE A 201 7.48 -5.59 -5.95
N VAL A 202 8.45 -4.74 -5.59
CA VAL A 202 9.77 -5.20 -5.11
C VAL A 202 9.64 -5.97 -3.80
N CYS A 203 8.77 -5.53 -2.89
CA CYS A 203 8.47 -6.28 -1.66
C CYS A 203 7.97 -7.69 -1.97
N THR A 204 7.05 -7.82 -2.92
CA THR A 204 6.45 -9.11 -3.31
C THR A 204 7.49 -10.03 -3.95
N ILE A 205 8.28 -9.53 -4.90
CA ILE A 205 9.36 -10.28 -5.54
C ILE A 205 10.36 -10.79 -4.48
N THR A 206 10.73 -9.92 -3.53
CA THR A 206 11.66 -10.26 -2.45
C THR A 206 11.07 -11.27 -1.46
N ASP A 207 9.78 -11.15 -1.11
CA ASP A 207 9.09 -12.08 -0.20
C ASP A 207 8.96 -13.48 -0.81
N MET A 208 8.90 -13.54 -2.14
CA MET A 208 8.95 -14.76 -2.92
C MET A 208 10.37 -15.30 -3.15
N GLN A 209 11.39 -14.69 -2.51
CA GLN A 209 12.80 -15.08 -2.60
C GLN A 209 13.39 -14.96 -4.01
N TYR A 210 12.96 -13.96 -4.78
CA TYR A 210 13.61 -13.57 -6.03
C TYR A 210 14.48 -12.32 -5.83
N VAL A 211 15.61 -12.30 -6.54
CA VAL A 211 16.54 -11.17 -6.61
C VAL A 211 16.29 -10.39 -7.88
N VAL A 212 16.08 -9.08 -7.75
CA VAL A 212 16.02 -8.15 -8.89
C VAL A 212 17.45 -7.78 -9.29
N SER A 213 17.84 -8.15 -10.50
CA SER A 213 19.16 -7.80 -11.06
C SER A 213 19.12 -6.51 -11.86
N HIS A 214 18.00 -6.25 -12.54
CA HIS A 214 17.76 -5.02 -13.28
C HIS A 214 16.27 -4.69 -13.25
N GLY A 215 15.94 -3.40 -13.26
CA GLY A 215 14.57 -2.93 -13.27
C GLY A 215 14.46 -1.65 -14.09
N THR A 216 13.46 -1.59 -14.97
CA THR A 216 13.08 -0.39 -15.72
C THR A 216 11.69 0.01 -15.23
N ILE A 217 11.54 1.26 -14.79
CA ILE A 217 10.28 1.80 -14.32
C ILE A 217 9.99 3.06 -15.13
N ASP A 218 8.83 3.07 -15.76
CA ASP A 218 8.34 4.19 -16.55
C ASP A 218 6.87 4.48 -16.20
N SER A 219 6.49 5.75 -16.31
CA SER A 219 5.13 6.22 -16.08
C SER A 219 4.64 6.93 -17.33
N ASP A 220 3.64 6.36 -17.98
CA ASP A 220 2.98 6.90 -19.16
C ASP A 220 1.54 7.33 -18.82
N GLY A 221 1.37 8.63 -18.55
CA GLY A 221 0.10 9.21 -18.14
C GLY A 221 -0.42 8.57 -16.84
N PRO A 222 -1.62 7.95 -16.85
CA PRO A 222 -2.17 7.30 -15.66
C PRO A 222 -1.66 5.86 -15.46
N PHE A 223 -0.78 5.35 -16.33
CA PHE A 223 -0.27 3.98 -16.28
C PHE A 223 1.21 3.95 -15.90
N ALA A 224 1.60 2.94 -15.13
CA ALA A 224 2.98 2.58 -14.88
C ALA A 224 3.33 1.32 -15.68
N ASN A 225 4.48 1.35 -16.36
CA ASN A 225 5.09 0.23 -17.04
C ASN A 225 6.38 -0.13 -16.31
N GLN A 226 6.47 -1.36 -15.81
CA GLN A 226 7.62 -1.82 -15.05
C GLN A 226 8.12 -3.15 -15.57
N GLU A 227 9.42 -3.24 -15.81
CA GLU A 227 10.10 -4.45 -16.27
C GLU A 227 11.17 -4.83 -15.25
N TYR A 228 11.13 -6.08 -14.77
CA TYR A 228 12.08 -6.59 -13.79
C TYR A 228 12.77 -7.86 -14.26
N TYR A 229 14.08 -7.84 -14.25
CA TYR A 229 14.92 -9.01 -14.48
C TYR A 229 15.18 -9.69 -13.16
N ILE A 230 14.53 -10.82 -12.95
CA ILE A 230 14.58 -11.57 -11.69
C ILE A 230 15.25 -12.93 -11.85
N ARG A 231 15.84 -13.40 -10.75
CA ARG A 231 16.37 -14.75 -10.59
C ARG A 231 16.04 -15.23 -9.18
N HIS A 232 15.69 -16.50 -9.02
CA HIS A 232 15.45 -17.04 -7.69
C HIS A 232 16.77 -17.05 -6.88
N MET A 233 16.68 -16.98 -5.54
CA MET A 233 17.86 -16.95 -4.66
C MET A 233 18.78 -18.18 -4.81
N ASP A 234 18.27 -19.30 -5.30
CA ASP A 234 19.06 -20.50 -5.65
C ASP A 234 19.79 -20.41 -7.01
N GLY A 235 19.54 -19.34 -7.76
CA GLY A 235 20.12 -19.10 -9.08
C GLY A 235 19.25 -19.56 -10.26
N CYS A 236 18.09 -20.19 -10.02
CA CYS A 236 17.22 -20.72 -11.06
C CYS A 236 16.30 -19.65 -11.68
N THR A 237 15.85 -19.90 -12.91
CA THR A 237 14.81 -19.11 -13.60
C THR A 237 13.41 -19.70 -13.36
N LEU A 238 12.37 -18.91 -13.64
CA LEU A 238 10.98 -19.35 -13.59
C LEU A 238 10.65 -20.21 -14.81
N ASP A 239 10.97 -21.50 -14.72
CA ASP A 239 10.81 -22.41 -15.86
C ASP A 239 9.44 -23.08 -15.90
N THR A 240 8.79 -23.27 -14.75
CA THR A 240 7.49 -23.93 -14.67
C THR A 240 6.33 -22.94 -14.76
N GLU A 241 5.26 -23.34 -15.45
CA GLU A 241 4.05 -22.52 -15.55
C GLU A 241 3.39 -22.30 -14.18
N GLY A 242 3.49 -23.27 -13.27
CA GLY A 242 2.96 -23.17 -11.92
C GLY A 242 3.64 -22.07 -11.09
N GLU A 243 4.96 -21.95 -11.18
CA GLU A 243 5.71 -20.89 -10.48
C GLU A 243 5.43 -19.52 -11.10
N LYS A 244 5.39 -19.42 -12.43
CA LYS A 244 4.99 -18.19 -13.13
C LYS A 244 3.61 -17.73 -12.68
N GLN A 245 2.63 -18.63 -12.70
CA GLN A 245 1.27 -18.32 -12.28
C GLN A 245 1.19 -17.92 -10.81
N ARG A 246 2.01 -18.51 -9.94
CA ARG A 246 2.11 -18.10 -8.53
C ARG A 246 2.66 -16.68 -8.41
N VAL A 247 3.74 -16.33 -9.12
CA VAL A 247 4.31 -14.97 -9.12
C VAL A 247 3.28 -13.95 -9.60
N ILE A 248 2.59 -14.25 -10.71
CA ILE A 248 1.52 -13.39 -11.24
C ILE A 248 0.45 -13.15 -10.17
N LYS A 249 -0.10 -14.21 -9.55
CA LYS A 249 -1.12 -14.09 -8.51
C LYS A 249 -0.65 -13.26 -7.31
N CYS A 250 0.59 -13.44 -6.88
CA CYS A 250 1.15 -12.68 -5.76
C CYS A 250 1.28 -11.19 -6.08
N LEU A 251 1.77 -10.86 -7.29
CA LEU A 251 1.89 -9.49 -7.77
C LEU A 251 0.52 -8.82 -7.94
N GLU A 252 -0.45 -9.53 -8.53
CA GLU A 252 -1.82 -9.06 -8.66
C GLU A 252 -2.43 -8.74 -7.29
N ALA A 253 -2.29 -9.65 -6.32
CA ALA A 253 -2.76 -9.44 -4.95
C ALA A 253 -2.10 -8.20 -4.33
N ALA A 254 -0.77 -8.07 -4.41
CA ALA A 254 -0.04 -6.94 -3.86
C ALA A 254 -0.48 -5.59 -4.45
N ILE A 255 -0.74 -5.54 -5.76
CA ILE A 255 -1.21 -4.33 -6.45
C ILE A 255 -2.64 -3.99 -5.97
N LYS A 256 -3.53 -4.99 -5.91
CA LYS A 256 -4.95 -4.83 -5.55
C LYS A 256 -5.15 -4.41 -4.09
N ARG A 257 -4.37 -4.94 -3.14
CA ARG A 257 -4.45 -4.58 -1.69
C ARG A 257 -4.39 -3.07 -1.42
N ARG A 258 -3.66 -2.31 -2.24
CA ARG A 258 -3.49 -0.84 -2.11
C ARG A 258 -4.13 -0.05 -3.25
N SER A 259 -5.03 -0.69 -3.98
CA SER A 259 -5.99 -0.03 -4.86
C SER A 259 -7.43 -0.29 -4.38
N PRO A 260 -7.74 -0.01 -3.09
CA PRO A 260 -9.07 -0.26 -2.57
C PRO A 260 -10.10 0.56 -3.34
N GLN A 261 -11.17 -0.11 -3.74
CA GLN A 261 -12.35 0.58 -4.27
C GLN A 261 -13.02 1.33 -3.11
N GLY A 262 -13.70 2.44 -3.42
CA GLY A 262 -14.50 3.18 -2.45
C GLY A 262 -14.14 4.66 -2.33
N ILE A 263 -14.73 5.29 -1.33
CA ILE A 263 -14.59 6.73 -1.08
C ILE A 263 -13.50 6.92 -0.02
N ARG A 264 -12.57 7.83 -0.28
CA ARG A 264 -11.54 8.21 0.70
C ARG A 264 -12.08 9.29 1.63
N LEU A 265 -12.17 8.95 2.91
CA LEU A 265 -12.48 9.86 3.99
C LEU A 265 -11.21 10.20 4.75
N GLU A 266 -10.99 11.49 5.02
CA GLU A 266 -9.86 11.97 5.82
C GLU A 266 -10.37 12.66 7.08
N LEU A 267 -9.89 12.15 8.21
CA LEU A 267 -10.16 12.64 9.56
C LEU A 267 -8.98 13.49 10.03
N CYS A 268 -9.25 14.72 10.47
CA CYS A 268 -8.27 15.57 11.14
C CYS A 268 -8.92 16.23 12.36
N THR A 269 -8.52 15.80 13.56
CA THR A 269 -9.07 16.32 14.83
C THR A 269 -8.10 16.13 15.98
N THR A 270 -8.37 16.72 17.13
CA THR A 270 -7.59 16.48 18.36
C THR A 270 -7.69 15.02 18.76
N ASP A 271 -6.53 14.40 18.97
CA ASP A 271 -6.45 12.99 19.33
C ASP A 271 -6.87 12.76 20.78
N ARG A 272 -7.50 11.62 21.03
CA ARG A 272 -7.89 11.16 22.37
C ARG A 272 -8.09 9.65 22.36
N VAL A 273 -7.85 9.03 23.51
CA VAL A 273 -8.19 7.61 23.71
C VAL A 273 -9.68 7.39 23.41
N GLY A 274 -9.97 6.38 22.60
CA GLY A 274 -11.34 6.05 22.17
C GLY A 274 -11.85 6.75 20.92
N LEU A 275 -11.16 7.77 20.39
CA LEU A 275 -11.57 8.50 19.17
C LEU A 275 -11.83 7.54 18.00
N LEU A 276 -10.86 6.66 17.71
CA LEU A 276 -10.96 5.72 16.59
C LEU A 276 -12.10 4.71 16.78
N SER A 277 -12.35 4.26 18.02
CA SER A 277 -13.47 3.37 18.32
C SER A 277 -14.81 4.05 18.04
N GLU A 278 -14.97 5.32 18.42
CA GLU A 278 -16.17 6.12 18.20
C GLU A 278 -16.42 6.35 16.69
N ILE A 279 -15.42 6.84 15.95
CA ILE A 279 -15.54 7.15 14.52
C ILE A 279 -15.84 5.91 13.69
N THR A 280 -15.10 4.82 13.91
CA THR A 280 -15.32 3.58 13.16
C THR A 280 -16.62 2.89 13.53
N ARG A 281 -17.15 3.13 14.75
CA ARG A 281 -18.48 2.70 15.15
C ARG A 281 -19.57 3.43 14.36
N VAL A 282 -19.47 4.75 14.20
CA VAL A 282 -20.39 5.53 13.35
C VAL A 282 -20.39 5.01 11.92
N PHE A 283 -19.22 4.67 11.37
CA PHE A 283 -19.14 4.06 10.03
C PHE A 283 -19.90 2.74 9.96
N ARG A 284 -19.69 1.85 10.94
CA ARG A 284 -20.38 0.56 11.03
C ARG A 284 -21.90 0.73 11.15
N GLU A 285 -22.36 1.61 12.03
CA GLU A 285 -23.78 1.84 12.31
C GLU A 285 -24.51 2.43 11.09
N ASN A 286 -23.81 3.21 10.26
CA ASN A 286 -24.31 3.73 8.98
C ASN A 286 -24.11 2.75 7.80
N GLY A 287 -23.66 1.53 8.06
CA GLY A 287 -23.50 0.48 7.05
C GLY A 287 -22.32 0.62 6.09
N LEU A 288 -21.28 1.31 6.53
CA LEU A 288 -20.00 1.40 5.83
C LEU A 288 -19.07 0.27 6.29
N SER A 289 -18.33 -0.29 5.33
CA SER A 289 -17.19 -1.17 5.58
C SER A 289 -15.89 -0.45 5.25
N ILE A 290 -14.80 -0.79 5.93
CA ILE A 290 -13.49 -0.15 5.76
C ILE A 290 -12.58 -1.12 5.03
N ALA A 291 -12.20 -0.81 3.79
CA ALA A 291 -11.31 -1.64 2.97
C ALA A 291 -9.83 -1.37 3.25
N ASN A 292 -9.51 -0.13 3.60
CA ASN A 292 -8.16 0.28 3.96
C ASN A 292 -8.23 1.41 5.00
N ALA A 293 -7.33 1.38 5.98
CA ALA A 293 -7.19 2.45 6.95
C ALA A 293 -5.71 2.76 7.20
N GLY A 294 -5.37 4.04 7.16
CA GLY A 294 -4.11 4.60 7.64
C GLY A 294 -4.40 5.53 8.81
N VAL A 295 -3.72 5.32 9.93
CA VAL A 295 -3.93 6.06 11.18
C VAL A 295 -2.58 6.55 11.68
N THR A 296 -2.51 7.83 12.00
CA THR A 296 -1.31 8.45 12.57
C THR A 296 -1.67 9.58 13.50
N THR A 297 -0.95 9.69 14.61
CA THR A 297 -0.99 10.83 15.51
C THR A 297 0.21 11.75 15.23
N GLN A 298 -0.06 13.02 14.92
CA GLN A 298 0.95 14.05 14.70
C GLN A 298 0.79 15.15 15.75
N GLY A 299 1.69 15.16 16.73
CA GLY A 299 1.54 16.02 17.91
C GLY A 299 0.25 15.65 18.65
N GLU A 300 -0.64 16.63 18.83
CA GLU A 300 -1.95 16.42 19.49
C GLU A 300 -3.08 16.08 18.49
N LYS A 301 -2.78 15.94 17.20
CA LYS A 301 -3.79 15.73 16.16
C LYS A 301 -3.77 14.30 15.63
N ALA A 302 -4.95 13.69 15.57
CA ALA A 302 -5.19 12.48 14.80
C ALA A 302 -5.39 12.85 13.33
N VAL A 303 -4.56 12.27 12.45
CA VAL A 303 -4.62 12.43 11.00
C VAL A 303 -4.79 11.05 10.39
N ASN A 304 -6.01 10.72 9.99
CA ASN A 304 -6.38 9.37 9.57
C ASN A 304 -7.04 9.38 8.19
N SER A 305 -6.82 8.35 7.41
CA SER A 305 -7.45 8.12 6.12
C SER A 305 -8.14 6.76 6.09
N PHE A 306 -9.39 6.73 5.65
CA PHE A 306 -10.19 5.52 5.52
C PHE A 306 -10.73 5.41 4.10
N TYR A 307 -10.59 4.25 3.48
CA TYR A 307 -11.30 3.90 2.25
C TYR A 307 -12.54 3.10 2.62
N VAL A 308 -13.71 3.67 2.36
CA VAL A 308 -14.99 3.08 2.73
C VAL A 308 -15.79 2.59 1.54
N THR A 309 -16.41 1.43 1.71
CA THR A 309 -17.35 0.80 0.78
C THR A 309 -18.67 0.54 1.50
N ASN A 310 -19.69 0.09 0.76
CA ASN A 310 -20.86 -0.48 1.42
C ASN A 310 -20.52 -1.85 2.06
N MET A 311 -21.44 -2.43 2.83
CA MET A 311 -21.23 -3.73 3.49
C MET A 311 -20.92 -4.89 2.53
N SER A 312 -21.29 -4.77 1.25
CA SER A 312 -21.04 -5.78 0.20
C SER A 312 -19.75 -5.53 -0.59
N GLY A 313 -18.93 -4.53 -0.20
CA GLY A 313 -17.70 -4.15 -0.90
C GLY A 313 -17.92 -3.27 -2.14
N GLY A 314 -19.15 -2.83 -2.39
CA GLY A 314 -19.51 -1.99 -3.54
C GLY A 314 -19.51 -0.47 -3.25
N PRO A 315 -19.94 0.35 -4.22
CA PRO A 315 -19.99 1.80 -4.07
C PRO A 315 -20.98 2.24 -2.98
N VAL A 316 -20.68 3.39 -2.37
CA VAL A 316 -21.47 3.99 -1.28
C VAL A 316 -22.32 5.13 -1.84
N ASP A 317 -23.58 5.23 -1.39
CA ASP A 317 -24.42 6.40 -1.69
C ASP A 317 -23.89 7.64 -0.94
N MET A 318 -23.70 8.74 -1.66
CA MET A 318 -23.23 10.00 -1.07
C MET A 318 -24.13 10.52 0.05
N ARG A 319 -25.42 10.18 0.05
CA ARG A 319 -26.34 10.51 1.16
C ARG A 319 -25.90 9.90 2.49
N ILE A 320 -25.37 8.67 2.46
CA ILE A 320 -24.84 8.00 3.65
C ILE A 320 -23.56 8.72 4.11
N ILE A 321 -22.67 9.10 3.17
CA ILE A 321 -21.47 9.87 3.49
C ILE A 321 -21.81 11.22 4.12
N GLU A 322 -22.83 11.91 3.61
CA GLU A 322 -23.30 13.17 4.19
C GLU A 322 -23.89 12.99 5.59
N ALA A 323 -24.66 11.92 5.82
CA ALA A 323 -25.19 11.59 7.15
C ALA A 323 -24.06 11.35 8.17
N VAL A 324 -23.08 10.51 7.80
CA VAL A 324 -21.88 10.24 8.63
C VAL A 324 -21.09 11.52 8.91
N ARG A 325 -20.94 12.40 7.92
CA ARG A 325 -20.27 13.70 8.12
C ARG A 325 -21.06 14.67 8.99
N ASN A 326 -22.40 14.59 8.99
CA ASN A 326 -23.23 15.39 9.88
C ASN A 326 -23.11 14.90 11.33
N GLU A 327 -23.01 13.58 11.52
CA GLU A 327 -22.86 12.95 12.84
C GLU A 327 -21.48 13.21 13.45
N ILE A 328 -20.40 12.99 12.69
CA ILE A 328 -19.02 13.19 13.16
C ILE A 328 -18.62 14.67 13.18
N GLY A 329 -19.14 15.45 12.23
CA GLY A 329 -18.79 16.85 12.00
C GLY A 329 -18.02 17.07 10.69
N LYS A 330 -18.56 17.93 9.84
CA LYS A 330 -18.03 18.22 8.48
C LYS A 330 -16.63 18.83 8.48
N GLN A 331 -16.25 19.51 9.56
CA GLN A 331 -14.95 20.15 9.74
C GLN A 331 -13.85 19.13 10.08
N ILE A 332 -14.25 18.00 10.67
CA ILE A 332 -13.38 16.94 11.15
C ILE A 332 -13.19 15.87 10.07
N LEU A 333 -14.27 15.53 9.36
CA LEU A 333 -14.28 14.49 8.32
C LEU A 333 -14.51 15.09 6.92
N SER A 334 -13.45 15.03 6.11
CA SER A 334 -13.45 15.48 4.71
C SER A 334 -13.50 14.31 3.73
N VAL A 335 -14.04 14.55 2.54
CA VAL A 335 -14.08 13.56 1.45
C VAL A 335 -13.04 13.99 0.42
N LYS A 336 -12.15 13.08 0.03
CA LYS A 336 -11.31 13.27 -1.14
C LYS A 336 -11.89 12.51 -2.32
N ASP A 337 -12.15 13.22 -3.42
CA ASP A 337 -12.48 12.61 -4.70
C ASP A 337 -11.30 11.71 -5.12
N GLY A 338 -11.57 10.40 -5.27
CA GLY A 338 -10.62 9.48 -5.86
C GLY A 338 -10.52 9.70 -7.37
N ALA A 339 -9.29 9.79 -7.88
CA ALA A 339 -8.84 9.98 -9.27
C ALA A 339 -8.74 11.44 -9.78
N PRO A 340 -7.64 11.80 -10.48
CA PRO A 340 -7.57 13.05 -11.21
C PRO A 340 -8.68 13.06 -12.27
N LYS A 341 -9.54 14.07 -12.21
CA LYS A 341 -10.53 14.33 -13.27
C LYS A 341 -9.75 14.56 -14.56
N SER A 342 -9.69 13.56 -15.43
CA SER A 342 -9.36 13.77 -16.83
C SER A 342 -10.37 14.78 -17.34
N LYS A 343 -9.93 16.01 -17.57
CA LYS A 343 -10.67 16.90 -18.46
C LYS A 343 -10.61 16.23 -19.82
N GLU A 344 -11.64 15.45 -20.17
CA GLU A 344 -11.92 15.23 -21.57
C GLU A 344 -12.06 16.63 -22.20
N PRO A 345 -11.24 17.00 -23.19
CA PRO A 345 -11.54 18.18 -23.96
C PRO A 345 -12.87 17.90 -24.67
N SER A 346 -13.92 18.59 -24.24
CA SER A 346 -15.19 18.66 -24.94
C SER A 346 -14.95 19.32 -26.29
N TYR A 347 -14.56 18.53 -27.29
CA TYR A 347 -14.67 18.96 -28.67
C TYR A 347 -16.15 18.87 -29.04
N SER A 348 -16.81 20.04 -29.03
CA SER A 348 -18.12 20.21 -29.64
C SER A 348 -18.05 19.76 -31.09
N LEU A 349 -18.78 18.70 -31.42
CA LEU A 349 -18.96 18.20 -32.77
C LEU A 349 -19.86 19.17 -33.56
N SER A 350 -19.28 20.28 -34.02
CA SER A 350 -19.90 21.11 -35.05
C SER A 350 -18.82 21.76 -35.91
N THR A 351 -18.93 21.48 -37.21
CA THR A 351 -18.09 22.03 -38.30
C THR A 351 -16.79 21.27 -38.55
N LEU A 352 -16.88 20.25 -39.41
CA LEU A 352 -16.03 20.11 -40.60
C LEU A 352 -16.65 19.04 -41.52
N LYS A 353 -17.69 19.45 -42.26
CA LYS A 353 -17.94 18.87 -43.58
C LYS A 353 -16.83 19.39 -44.51
N SER A 354 -16.44 18.53 -45.46
CA SER A 354 -15.50 18.77 -46.57
C SER A 354 -14.01 18.90 -46.21
N ALA A 355 -13.25 17.82 -46.37
CA ALA A 355 -12.34 17.66 -47.51
C ALA A 355 -11.69 16.27 -47.41
N LEU A 356 -12.19 15.35 -48.22
CA LEU A 356 -11.46 14.15 -48.60
C LEU A 356 -10.27 14.61 -49.44
N SER A 357 -9.04 14.30 -49.03
CA SER A 357 -7.90 14.30 -49.92
C SER A 357 -6.99 13.12 -49.56
N LEU A 358 -7.08 12.11 -50.41
CA LEU A 358 -6.15 10.98 -50.50
C LEU A 358 -4.81 11.52 -51.02
N GLY A 359 -3.76 11.33 -50.24
CA GLY A 359 -2.38 11.45 -50.72
C GLY A 359 -1.47 12.14 -49.72
N THR A 360 -0.70 11.37 -48.95
CA THR A 360 0.77 11.35 -49.04
C THR A 360 1.27 10.22 -48.13
N LEU A 361 1.62 9.10 -48.75
CA LEU A 361 2.46 8.03 -48.20
C LEU A 361 3.93 8.46 -48.30
N LEU A 362 4.69 8.21 -47.22
CA LEU A 362 6.14 7.96 -47.16
C LEU A 362 7.11 9.07 -47.65
N ARG A 363 7.93 9.62 -46.71
CA ARG A 363 9.40 9.38 -46.67
C ARG A 363 10.18 10.16 -45.58
N PHE A 364 11.20 9.46 -45.05
CA PHE A 364 12.46 9.89 -44.38
C PHE A 364 12.37 10.46 -42.95
N GLN A 365 12.85 9.80 -41.88
CA GLN A 365 14.17 9.23 -41.48
C GLN A 365 15.28 10.26 -41.20
N TRP A 366 16.00 10.02 -40.09
CA TRP A 366 17.32 10.53 -39.67
C TRP A 366 17.42 11.92 -39.02
N ASP A 367 17.63 11.98 -37.70
CA ASP A 367 18.89 12.47 -37.11
C ASP A 367 18.89 12.43 -35.58
N ARG A 368 19.68 11.50 -35.02
CA ARG A 368 20.69 11.69 -33.95
C ARG A 368 21.04 10.37 -33.26
N LEU A 369 21.76 9.52 -33.99
CA LEU A 369 22.82 8.70 -33.41
C LEU A 369 24.15 9.38 -33.76
N SER A 370 24.77 10.00 -32.77
CA SER A 370 26.23 10.13 -32.68
C SER A 370 26.56 10.68 -31.30
N ASN A 371 26.88 9.77 -30.37
CA ASN A 371 28.10 9.87 -29.58
C ASN A 371 28.35 8.53 -28.90
N VAL A 372 29.16 7.73 -29.60
CA VAL A 372 29.95 6.64 -29.05
C VAL A 372 30.98 7.25 -28.11
N SER A 373 31.03 6.80 -26.87
CA SER A 373 32.32 6.61 -26.19
C SER A 373 32.21 5.44 -25.21
N LEU A 374 32.97 4.40 -25.55
CA LEU A 374 33.47 3.36 -24.67
C LEU A 374 33.97 3.94 -23.34
N ILE A 375 33.57 3.34 -22.22
CA ILE A 375 34.43 3.25 -21.03
C ILE A 375 34.34 1.81 -20.50
N LYS A 376 35.54 1.24 -20.31
CA LYS A 376 35.87 -0.11 -19.85
C LYS A 376 35.33 -0.44 -18.47
#